data_AF-A0A7L3X1U8-F1
#
_entry.id   AF-A0A7L3X1U8-F1
#
_cell.length_a   1.000
_cell.length_b   1.000
_cell.length_c   1.000
_cell.angle_alpha   90.00
_cell.angle_beta   90.00
_cell.angle_gamma   90.00
#
_symmetry.space_group_name_H-M   'P 1'
#
loop_
_entity.id
_entity.type
_entity.pdbx_description
1 polymer ?
#
loop_
_entity_poly.entity_id
_entity_poly.type
_entity_poly.pdbx_seq_one_letter_code
_entity_poly.pdbx_strand_id
1 'polypeptide(L)'
;RVPTLRILLTNTKVPRSTKVLVAGVKEKILKFPAIMNPVLDSIDAISQECQSVLEAMPANPSPEYYPVLEELFDINQHHLNVMGVGHPSLDRLCRVTASHGLHSKLTGAGGGGCGITLLRPDTSPLAVEAAKQDLCACGFECWETSMGAPGVTLHSSSSLNTHVLHALSEG
;
A
#
# COMPACT_ATOMS: atom_id res chain seq x y z
N ARG A 1 -12.28 16.73 2.50
CA ARG A 1 -11.37 16.50 1.33
C ARG A 1 -10.30 15.55 1.83
N VAL A 2 -10.07 14.42 1.16
CA VAL A 2 -9.07 13.43 1.62
C VAL A 2 -7.66 14.01 1.46
N PRO A 3 -6.77 13.88 2.46
CA PRO A 3 -5.39 14.32 2.35
C PRO A 3 -4.62 13.53 1.29
N THR A 4 -3.57 14.13 0.74
CA THR A 4 -2.62 13.42 -0.11
C THR A 4 -1.56 12.78 0.77
N LEU A 5 -1.36 11.47 0.64
CA LEU A 5 -0.39 10.71 1.45
C LEU A 5 0.78 10.27 0.57
N ARG A 6 2.00 10.47 1.05
CA ARG A 6 3.21 9.93 0.38
C ARG A 6 3.33 8.44 0.68
N ILE A 7 3.68 7.66 -0.35
CA ILE A 7 3.87 6.21 -0.22
C ILE A 7 5.06 5.73 -1.05
N LEU A 8 5.59 4.55 -0.70
CA LEU A 8 6.26 3.69 -1.67
C LEU A 8 5.27 2.68 -2.22
N LEU A 9 5.18 2.59 -3.54
CA LEU A 9 4.52 1.50 -4.24
C LEU A 9 5.59 0.49 -4.67
N THR A 10 5.48 -0.74 -4.20
CA THR A 10 6.46 -1.79 -4.49
C THR A 10 5.80 -2.94 -5.23
N ASN A 11 6.26 -3.24 -6.45
CA ASN A 11 5.86 -4.41 -7.22
C ASN A 11 6.85 -5.54 -6.96
N THR A 12 6.38 -6.63 -6.34
CA THR A 12 7.21 -7.82 -6.06
C THR A 12 7.56 -8.61 -7.31
N LYS A 13 6.92 -8.31 -8.45
CA LYS A 13 7.05 -9.03 -9.74
C LYS A 13 6.65 -10.51 -9.69
N VAL A 14 6.10 -10.97 -8.57
CA VAL A 14 5.56 -12.31 -8.42
C VAL A 14 4.20 -12.40 -9.14
N PRO A 15 4.05 -13.30 -10.13
CA PRO A 15 2.79 -13.48 -10.83
C PRO A 15 1.74 -14.10 -9.90
N ARG A 16 0.47 -13.76 -10.13
CA ARG A 16 -0.65 -14.21 -9.30
C ARG A 16 -1.91 -14.42 -10.12
N SER A 17 -2.86 -15.18 -9.56
CA SER A 17 -4.22 -15.29 -10.10
C SER A 17 -5.23 -14.76 -9.09
N THR A 18 -5.80 -13.58 -9.37
CA THR A 18 -6.85 -12.98 -8.55
C THR A 18 -8.03 -13.94 -8.35
N LYS A 19 -8.42 -14.67 -9.41
CA LYS A 19 -9.52 -15.63 -9.34
C LYS A 19 -9.24 -16.75 -8.33
N VAL A 20 -8.02 -17.29 -8.31
CA VAL A 20 -7.63 -18.35 -7.37
C VAL A 20 -7.59 -17.83 -5.94
N LEU A 21 -7.03 -16.64 -5.72
CA LEU A 21 -6.96 -16.03 -4.39
C LEU A 21 -8.36 -15.77 -3.81
N VAL A 22 -9.26 -15.17 -4.60
CA VAL A 22 -10.65 -14.92 -4.19
C VAL A 22 -11.41 -16.23 -3.92
N ALA A 23 -11.21 -17.27 -4.75
CA ALA A 23 -11.80 -18.58 -4.51
C ALA A 23 -11.31 -19.21 -3.19
N GLY A 24 -10.00 -19.14 -2.93
CA GLY A 24 -9.42 -19.65 -1.68
C GLY A 24 -9.93 -18.93 -0.43
N VAL A 25 -10.14 -17.61 -0.50
CA VAL A 25 -10.78 -16.85 0.59
C VAL A 25 -12.21 -17.34 0.84
N LYS A 26 -13.01 -17.49 -0.23
CA LYS A 26 -14.38 -18.02 -0.12
C LYS A 26 -14.41 -19.41 0.50
N GLU A 27 -13.54 -20.31 0.06
CA GLU A 27 -13.42 -21.66 0.61
C GLU A 27 -13.07 -21.62 2.11
N LYS A 28 -12.12 -20.76 2.51
CA LYS A 28 -11.73 -20.61 3.92
C LYS A 28 -12.88 -20.07 4.79
N ILE A 29 -13.65 -19.10 4.29
CA ILE A 29 -14.84 -18.57 4.97
C ILE A 29 -15.88 -19.69 5.18
N LEU A 30 -16.19 -20.46 4.14
CA LEU A 30 -17.15 -21.57 4.23
C LEU A 30 -16.67 -22.68 5.16
N LYS A 31 -15.36 -22.92 5.21
CA LYS A 31 -14.75 -23.95 6.07
C LYS A 31 -14.72 -23.55 7.55
N PHE A 32 -14.49 -22.28 7.86
CA PHE A 32 -14.32 -21.79 9.23
C PHE A 32 -15.12 -20.50 9.49
N PRO A 33 -16.45 -20.51 9.35
CA PRO A 33 -17.26 -19.28 9.36
C PRO A 33 -17.20 -18.53 10.70
N ALA A 34 -17.20 -19.26 11.82
CA ALA A 34 -17.11 -18.66 13.16
C ALA A 34 -15.78 -17.94 13.44
N ILE A 35 -14.73 -18.23 12.66
CA ILE A 35 -13.41 -17.58 12.76
C ILE A 35 -13.28 -16.49 11.71
N MET A 36 -13.67 -16.79 10.46
CA MET A 36 -13.43 -15.89 9.34
C MET A 36 -14.40 -14.71 9.31
N ASN A 37 -15.64 -14.85 9.77
CA ASN A 37 -16.57 -13.73 9.82
C ASN A 37 -16.07 -12.60 10.75
N PRO A 38 -15.65 -12.88 12.01
CA PRO A 38 -15.02 -11.86 12.84
C PRO A 38 -13.76 -11.22 12.24
N VAL A 39 -12.97 -11.98 11.47
CA VAL A 39 -11.80 -11.42 10.76
C VAL A 39 -12.24 -10.42 9.68
N LEU A 40 -13.30 -10.72 8.93
CA LEU A 40 -13.87 -9.79 7.95
C LEU A 40 -14.46 -8.55 8.63
N ASP A 41 -15.18 -8.72 9.74
CA ASP A 41 -15.72 -7.62 10.53
C ASP A 41 -14.59 -6.70 11.06
N SER A 42 -13.46 -7.29 11.46
CA SER A 42 -12.27 -6.52 11.88
C SER A 42 -11.66 -5.72 10.72
N ILE A 43 -11.59 -6.29 9.51
CA ILE A 43 -11.12 -5.56 8.31
C ILE A 43 -12.06 -4.41 7.94
N ASP A 44 -13.36 -4.61 8.10
CA ASP A 44 -14.35 -3.56 7.91
C ASP A 44 -14.16 -2.42 8.93
N ALA A 45 -14.03 -2.76 10.22
CA ALA A 45 -13.76 -1.79 11.28
C ALA A 45 -12.46 -0.99 11.04
N ILE A 46 -11.38 -1.63 10.55
CA ILE A 46 -10.15 -0.95 10.15
C ILE A 46 -10.41 0.10 9.06
N SER A 47 -11.27 -0.23 8.10
CA SER A 47 -11.60 0.68 7.00
C SER A 47 -12.40 1.90 7.49
N GLN A 48 -13.35 1.68 8.41
CA GLN A 48 -14.12 2.74 9.06
C GLN A 48 -13.25 3.66 9.93
N GLU A 49 -12.32 3.08 10.69
CA GLU A 49 -11.36 3.84 11.52
C GLU A 49 -10.42 4.66 10.62
N CYS A 50 -9.87 4.05 9.58
CA CYS A 50 -9.03 4.73 8.59
C CYS A 50 -9.77 5.90 7.95
N GLN A 51 -11.03 5.70 7.55
CA GLN A 51 -11.86 6.77 7.00
C GLN A 51 -11.99 7.93 7.99
N SER A 52 -12.35 7.65 9.25
CA SER A 52 -12.52 8.66 10.29
C SER A 52 -11.25 9.47 10.54
N VAL A 53 -10.09 8.78 10.58
CA VAL A 53 -8.78 9.41 10.70
C VAL A 53 -8.47 10.31 9.49
N LEU A 54 -8.69 9.82 8.27
CA LEU A 54 -8.45 10.59 7.04
C LEU A 54 -9.38 11.80 6.89
N GLU A 55 -10.62 11.70 7.36
CA GLU A 55 -11.58 12.82 7.35
C GLU A 55 -11.22 13.91 8.36
N ALA A 56 -10.61 13.53 9.48
CA ALA A 56 -10.11 14.46 10.49
C ALA A 56 -8.78 15.14 10.12
N MET A 57 -8.06 14.62 9.13
CA MET A 57 -6.80 15.19 8.67
C MET A 57 -6.99 16.48 7.86
N PRO A 58 -6.19 17.54 8.11
CA PRO A 58 -6.12 18.67 7.20
C PRO A 58 -5.41 18.29 5.90
N ALA A 59 -5.44 19.17 4.89
CA ALA A 59 -4.82 18.91 3.59
C ALA A 59 -3.30 18.61 3.68
N ASN A 60 -2.62 19.23 4.65
CA ASN A 60 -1.23 18.98 5.00
C ASN A 60 -1.18 18.44 6.45
N PRO A 61 -1.39 17.13 6.66
CA PRO A 61 -1.47 16.56 8.00
C PRO A 61 -0.13 16.60 8.72
N SER A 62 -0.16 16.93 10.01
CA SER A 62 0.97 16.79 10.94
C SER A 62 1.31 15.30 11.14
N PRO A 63 2.56 14.97 11.51
CA PRO A 63 2.98 13.58 11.76
C PRO A 63 2.15 12.83 12.82
N GLU A 64 1.48 13.54 13.74
CA GLU A 64 0.70 12.94 14.84
C GLU A 64 -0.51 12.11 14.38
N TYR A 65 -0.99 12.34 13.15
CA TYR A 65 -2.08 11.57 12.58
C TYR A 65 -1.66 10.21 11.99
N TYR A 66 -0.36 10.02 11.75
CA TYR A 66 0.16 8.85 11.03
C TYR A 66 0.31 7.58 11.87
N PRO A 67 0.66 7.60 13.18
CA PRO A 67 0.80 6.39 13.98
C PRO A 67 -0.44 5.49 13.92
N VAL A 68 -1.64 6.07 13.97
CA VAL A 68 -2.89 5.30 13.84
C VAL A 68 -2.98 4.65 12.45
N LEU A 69 -2.68 5.38 11.38
CA LEU A 69 -2.67 4.79 10.03
C LEU A 69 -1.63 3.66 9.90
N GLU A 70 -0.45 3.82 10.49
CA GLU A 70 0.62 2.81 10.50
C GLU A 70 0.16 1.53 11.19
N GLU A 71 -0.47 1.63 12.38
CA GLU A 71 -1.06 0.49 13.09
C GLU A 71 -2.17 -0.18 12.26
N LEU A 72 -3.06 0.61 11.64
CA LEU A 72 -4.12 0.08 10.78
C LEU A 72 -3.55 -0.66 9.56
N PHE A 73 -2.42 -0.20 8.99
CA PHE A 73 -1.72 -0.91 7.92
C PHE A 73 -1.23 -2.27 8.39
N ASP A 74 -0.56 -2.31 9.54
CA ASP A 74 0.00 -3.53 10.11
C ASP A 74 -1.09 -4.54 10.46
N ILE A 75 -2.13 -4.12 11.19
CA ILE A 75 -3.24 -5.00 11.59
C ILE A 75 -3.92 -5.59 10.34
N ASN A 76 -4.19 -4.76 9.33
CA ASN A 76 -4.82 -5.22 8.09
C ASN A 76 -3.91 -6.20 7.32
N GLN A 77 -2.60 -5.94 7.27
CA GLN A 77 -1.65 -6.88 6.66
C GLN A 77 -1.69 -8.26 7.34
N HIS A 78 -1.74 -8.31 8.67
CA HIS A 78 -1.85 -9.56 9.41
C HIS A 78 -3.19 -10.27 9.14
N HIS A 79 -4.31 -9.54 9.10
CA HIS A 79 -5.61 -10.12 8.74
C HIS A 79 -5.62 -10.68 7.31
N LEU A 80 -5.02 -9.98 6.35
CA LEU A 80 -4.87 -10.47 4.96
C LEU A 80 -4.04 -11.76 4.91
N ASN A 81 -2.99 -11.86 5.73
CA ASN A 81 -2.23 -13.09 5.88
C ASN A 81 -3.08 -14.23 6.49
N VAL A 82 -3.91 -13.96 7.52
CA VAL A 82 -4.87 -14.93 8.09
C VAL A 82 -5.87 -15.42 7.03
N MET A 83 -6.38 -14.51 6.19
CA MET A 83 -7.26 -14.86 5.07
C MET A 83 -6.56 -15.75 4.02
N GLY A 84 -5.23 -15.82 4.02
CA GLY A 84 -4.45 -16.68 3.15
C GLY A 84 -4.14 -16.05 1.79
N VAL A 85 -4.23 -14.72 1.71
CA VAL A 85 -3.81 -13.95 0.53
C VAL A 85 -2.40 -13.36 0.71
N GLY A 86 -1.67 -13.79 1.75
CA GLY A 86 -0.25 -13.46 1.92
C GLY A 86 0.65 -14.10 0.87
N HIS A 87 1.94 -13.76 0.91
CA HIS A 87 2.98 -14.40 0.11
C HIS A 87 4.36 -14.09 0.70
N PRO A 88 5.36 -15.00 0.65
CA PRO A 88 6.69 -14.75 1.19
C PRO A 88 7.38 -13.48 0.65
N SER A 89 7.11 -13.09 -0.60
CA SER A 89 7.63 -11.82 -1.16
C SER A 89 7.01 -10.58 -0.50
N LEU A 90 5.73 -10.63 -0.13
CA LEU A 90 5.03 -9.56 0.58
C LEU A 90 5.49 -9.51 2.05
N ASP A 91 5.70 -10.66 2.69
CA ASP A 91 6.26 -10.71 4.03
C ASP A 91 7.69 -10.14 4.03
N ARG A 92 8.47 -10.43 2.99
CA ARG A 92 9.81 -9.87 2.82
C ARG A 92 9.78 -8.36 2.57
N LEU A 93 8.85 -7.86 1.77
CA LEU A 93 8.62 -6.43 1.59
C LEU A 93 8.38 -5.77 2.95
N CYS A 94 7.41 -6.26 3.72
CA CYS A 94 7.06 -5.69 5.03
C CYS A 94 8.24 -5.74 6.02
N ARG A 95 9.01 -6.83 6.01
CA ARG A 95 10.20 -6.96 6.86
C ARG A 95 11.30 -5.95 6.49
N VAL A 96 11.54 -5.75 5.20
CA VAL A 96 12.55 -4.77 4.73
C VAL A 96 12.13 -3.36 5.14
N THR A 97 10.88 -2.97 4.87
CA THR A 97 10.39 -1.64 5.20
C THR A 97 10.35 -1.39 6.71
N ALA A 98 9.94 -2.39 7.50
CA ALA A 98 9.97 -2.31 8.96
C ALA A 98 11.39 -2.10 9.52
N SER A 99 12.44 -2.63 8.86
CA SER A 99 13.83 -2.40 9.27
C SER A 99 14.29 -0.93 9.11
N HIS A 100 13.56 -0.16 8.30
CA HIS A 100 13.72 1.29 8.13
C HIS A 100 12.68 2.10 8.94
N GLY A 101 11.90 1.45 9.81
CA GLY A 101 10.84 2.09 10.59
C GLY A 101 9.62 2.49 9.75
N LEU A 102 9.37 1.80 8.63
CA LEU A 102 8.26 2.09 7.72
C LEU A 102 7.22 0.96 7.74
N HIS A 103 5.95 1.34 7.72
CA HIS A 103 4.82 0.41 7.82
C HIS A 103 4.23 0.10 6.46
N SER A 104 3.89 -1.17 6.20
CA SER A 104 3.53 -1.64 4.87
C SER A 104 2.44 -2.70 4.89
N LYS A 105 1.66 -2.72 3.82
CA LYS A 105 0.69 -3.79 3.56
C LYS A 105 0.59 -4.10 2.07
N LEU A 106 0.13 -5.29 1.74
CA LEU A 106 -0.23 -5.64 0.37
C LEU A 106 -1.41 -4.79 -0.13
N THR A 107 -1.49 -4.62 -1.44
CA THR A 107 -2.61 -3.96 -2.11
C THR A 107 -3.21 -4.81 -3.25
N GLY A 108 -4.53 -4.80 -3.34
CA GLY A 108 -5.30 -5.68 -4.24
C GLY A 108 -5.35 -7.13 -3.75
N ALA A 109 -5.25 -8.08 -4.69
CA ALA A 109 -5.59 -9.49 -4.44
C ALA A 109 -4.67 -10.24 -3.44
N GLY A 110 -3.48 -9.74 -3.15
CA GLY A 110 -2.42 -10.48 -2.43
C GLY A 110 -1.70 -11.52 -3.30
N GLY A 111 -1.04 -12.51 -2.69
CA GLY A 111 -0.36 -13.63 -3.38
C GLY A 111 0.88 -13.23 -4.19
N GLY A 112 1.48 -12.08 -3.89
CA GLY A 112 2.48 -11.41 -4.74
C GLY A 112 1.98 -10.04 -5.17
N GLY A 113 2.21 -9.66 -6.44
CA GLY A 113 1.79 -8.35 -6.95
C GLY A 113 2.45 -7.21 -6.17
N CYS A 114 1.66 -6.21 -5.75
CA CYS A 114 2.18 -4.99 -5.13
C CYS A 114 1.86 -4.86 -3.63
N GLY A 115 2.73 -4.14 -2.93
CA GLY A 115 2.49 -3.59 -1.61
C GLY A 115 2.62 -2.07 -1.59
N ILE A 116 2.03 -1.46 -0.58
CA ILE A 116 2.11 -0.03 -0.27
C ILE A 116 2.81 0.16 1.07
N THR A 117 3.69 1.15 1.14
CA THR A 117 4.42 1.56 2.35
C THR A 117 4.09 3.01 2.63
N LEU A 118 3.60 3.32 3.83
CA LEU A 118 3.24 4.68 4.21
C LEU A 118 4.49 5.50 4.53
N LEU A 119 4.56 6.74 4.04
CA LEU A 119 5.64 7.67 4.35
C LEU A 119 5.10 8.87 5.12
N ARG A 120 5.50 9.00 6.39
CA ARG A 120 5.15 10.16 7.22
C ARG A 120 5.82 11.44 6.71
N PRO A 121 5.26 12.64 6.99
CA PRO A 121 5.86 13.91 6.56
C PRO A 121 7.29 14.12 7.10
N ASP A 122 7.60 13.57 8.27
CA ASP A 122 8.90 13.61 8.95
C ASP A 122 9.83 12.45 8.57
N THR A 123 9.43 11.57 7.64
CA THR A 123 10.29 10.49 7.17
C THR A 123 11.50 11.05 6.45
N SER A 124 12.70 10.73 6.95
CA SER A 124 13.97 11.17 6.36
C SER A 124 14.11 10.69 4.90
N PRO A 125 14.46 11.56 3.95
CA PRO A 125 14.74 11.16 2.57
C PRO A 125 15.80 10.06 2.45
N LEU A 126 16.78 10.04 3.37
CA LEU A 126 17.81 8.99 3.40
C LEU A 126 17.21 7.62 3.76
N ALA A 127 16.26 7.57 4.68
CA ALA A 127 15.57 6.32 5.04
C ALA A 127 14.69 5.82 3.89
N VAL A 128 14.02 6.73 3.17
CA VAL A 128 13.23 6.39 1.97
C VAL A 128 14.11 5.79 0.88
N GLU A 129 15.26 6.41 0.57
CA GLU A 129 16.18 5.90 -0.45
C GLU A 129 16.83 4.57 -0.03
N ALA A 130 17.21 4.42 1.24
CA ALA A 130 17.73 3.15 1.76
C ALA A 130 16.71 2.02 1.64
N ALA A 131 15.45 2.28 2.02
CA ALA A 131 14.37 1.31 1.86
C ALA A 131 14.14 0.92 0.38
N LYS A 132 14.15 1.90 -0.53
CA LYS A 132 14.04 1.64 -1.99
C LYS A 132 15.19 0.77 -2.50
N GLN A 133 16.43 1.05 -2.08
CA GLN A 133 17.60 0.26 -2.47
C GLN A 133 17.49 -1.19 -2.00
N ASP A 134 17.10 -1.42 -0.74
CA ASP A 134 16.95 -2.76 -0.18
C ASP A 134 15.80 -3.55 -0.80
N LEU A 135 14.70 -2.87 -1.16
CA LEU A 135 13.60 -3.47 -1.91
C LEU A 135 14.04 -3.86 -3.33
N CYS A 136 14.76 -2.99 -4.02
CA CYS A 136 15.35 -3.29 -5.34
C CYS A 136 16.36 -4.45 -5.26
N ALA A 137 17.15 -4.54 -4.19
CA ALA A 137 18.07 -5.66 -3.96
C ALA A 137 17.35 -7.00 -3.75
N CYS A 138 16.07 -6.98 -3.37
CA CYS A 138 15.20 -8.16 -3.34
C CYS A 138 14.65 -8.55 -4.73
N GLY A 139 15.00 -7.81 -5.78
CA GLY A 139 14.50 -8.01 -7.15
C GLY A 139 13.14 -7.37 -7.41
N PHE A 140 12.69 -6.47 -6.53
CA PHE A 140 11.42 -5.75 -6.68
C PHE A 140 11.59 -4.46 -7.49
N GLU A 141 10.47 -3.92 -7.98
CA GLU A 141 10.41 -2.55 -8.49
C GLU A 141 9.75 -1.67 -7.44
N CYS A 142 10.29 -0.47 -7.21
CA CYS A 142 9.81 0.44 -6.19
C CYS A 142 9.72 1.87 -6.71
N TRP A 143 8.60 2.54 -6.45
CA TRP A 143 8.35 3.92 -6.83
C TRP A 143 7.88 4.72 -5.61
N GLU A 144 8.43 5.91 -5.43
CA GLU A 144 7.83 6.91 -4.54
C GLU A 144 6.73 7.65 -5.28
N THR A 145 5.53 7.68 -4.70
CA THR A 145 4.36 8.32 -5.29
C THR A 145 3.40 8.80 -4.19
N SER A 146 2.24 9.33 -4.58
CA SER A 146 1.22 9.83 -3.66
C SER A 146 -0.13 9.16 -3.88
N MET A 147 -0.81 8.84 -2.80
CA MET A 147 -2.21 8.43 -2.78
C MET A 147 -3.13 9.63 -2.56
N GLY A 148 -4.35 9.57 -3.09
CA GLY A 148 -5.31 10.69 -3.02
C GLY A 148 -4.97 11.83 -3.99
N ALA A 149 -4.28 11.52 -5.09
CA ALA A 149 -3.98 12.47 -6.15
C ALA A 149 -5.26 12.91 -6.89
N PRO A 150 -5.24 14.07 -7.58
CA PRO A 150 -6.33 14.48 -8.46
C PRO A 150 -6.70 13.38 -9.47
N GLY A 151 -7.99 13.32 -9.83
CA GLY A 151 -8.48 12.47 -10.90
C GLY A 151 -8.16 13.04 -12.29
N VAL A 152 -9.14 13.02 -13.19
CA VAL A 152 -8.95 13.56 -14.56
C VAL A 152 -8.60 15.05 -14.51
N THR A 153 -7.49 15.43 -15.14
CA THR A 153 -6.99 16.80 -15.24
C THR A 153 -6.59 17.15 -16.67
N LEU A 154 -6.75 18.42 -17.04
CA LEU A 154 -6.26 18.96 -18.31
C LEU A 154 -4.89 19.62 -18.08
N HIS A 155 -3.91 19.26 -18.89
CA HIS A 155 -2.54 19.79 -18.81
C HIS A 155 -2.20 20.57 -20.09
N SER A 156 -1.59 21.74 -19.94
CA SER A 156 -0.90 22.39 -21.06
C SER A 156 0.42 21.67 -21.33
N SER A 157 0.92 21.70 -22.58
CA SER A 157 2.23 21.12 -22.92
C SER A 157 3.36 21.66 -22.05
N SER A 158 3.30 22.94 -21.67
CA SER A 158 4.26 23.59 -20.77
C SER A 158 4.27 23.03 -19.34
N SER A 159 3.25 22.29 -18.92
CA SER A 159 3.11 21.73 -17.57
C SER A 159 3.52 20.25 -17.47
N LEU A 160 3.91 19.64 -18.59
CA LEU A 160 4.30 18.24 -18.65
C LEU A 160 5.81 18.07 -18.39
N ASN A 161 6.17 17.00 -17.68
CA ASN A 161 7.57 16.62 -17.48
C ASN A 161 8.22 16.26 -18.82
N THR A 162 9.52 16.55 -18.95
CA THR A 162 10.30 16.33 -20.18
C THR A 162 10.20 14.89 -20.69
N HIS A 163 10.26 13.90 -19.80
CA HIS A 163 10.11 12.48 -20.17
C HIS A 163 8.73 12.16 -20.76
N VAL A 164 7.66 12.79 -20.25
CA VAL A 164 6.29 12.60 -20.75
C VAL A 164 6.13 13.28 -22.11
N LEU A 165 6.65 14.50 -22.26
CA LEU A 165 6.64 15.22 -23.53
C LEU A 165 7.35 14.44 -24.63
N HIS A 166 8.52 13.87 -24.33
CA HIS A 166 9.28 13.07 -25.28
C HIS A 166 8.49 11.84 -25.75
N ALA A 167 7.95 11.06 -24.82
CA ALA A 167 7.18 9.86 -25.16
C ALA A 167 5.91 10.16 -25.98
N LEU A 168 5.27 11.32 -25.77
CA LEU A 168 4.10 11.75 -26.55
C LEU A 168 4.47 12.30 -27.93
N SER A 169 5.71 12.76 -28.13
CA SER A 169 6.18 13.25 -29.43
C SER A 169 6.67 12.14 -30.37
N GLU A 170 6.89 10.93 -29.84
CA GLU A 170 7.38 9.76 -30.59
C GLU A 170 6.25 8.82 -31.07
N GLY A 171 4.98 9.12 -30.77
CA GLY A 171 3.80 8.37 -31.21
C GLY A 171 2.97 9.12 -32.23
#